data_AF-A0A0N4XKP2-F1
#
_entry.id   AF-A0A0N4XKP2-F1
#
_cell.length_a   1.000
_cell.length_b   1.000
_cell.length_c   1.000
_cell.angle_alpha   90.00
_cell.angle_beta   90.00
_cell.angle_gamma   90.00
#
_symmetry.space_group_name_H-M   'P 1'
#
loop_
_entity.id
_entity.type
_entity.pdbx_description
1 polymer ?
#
loop_
_entity_poly.entity_id
_entity_poly.type
_entity_poly.pdbx_seq_one_letter_code
_entity_poly.pdbx_strand_id
1 'polypeptide(L)'
;MTVFTPTTFVPPKLSSKPLFFDYFSRTDTIGKRWIPSTAKKDGVEAEIAKYNGKWEIGAPSEVSIQGDFGLIVRTKARHHAIAAKMDKPFGFAKKPLVVQYEVQYEEGQECGGGYLKLLSEGAEENLAAVQDKTPYTIMFGPDKCGATGKVHLIFRYKNPKNGSIDEYHAKQPSNIGSTYWDDHHTHLYTLVVNPDGAFTVSVDQKQIISGNMLTDLVPSLQPPKEIADPTDKKPADWDDRWVVDFLKCLWFS
;
A
#
# COMPACT_ATOMS: atom_id res chain seq x y z
N MET A 1 36.90 -19.79 16.20
CA MET A 1 35.68 -19.01 15.87
C MET A 1 36.08 -17.98 14.84
N THR A 2 35.59 -18.09 13.61
CA THR A 2 35.76 -17.05 12.60
C THR A 2 34.86 -15.87 12.96
N VAL A 3 35.45 -14.71 13.24
CA VAL A 3 34.71 -13.47 13.52
C VAL A 3 34.06 -13.03 12.21
N PHE A 4 32.73 -12.94 12.18
CA PHE A 4 32.01 -12.36 11.04
C PHE A 4 32.50 -10.93 10.84
N THR A 5 32.98 -10.64 9.62
CA THR A 5 33.44 -9.30 9.24
C THR A 5 32.49 -8.78 8.17
N PRO A 6 31.67 -7.76 8.46
CA PRO A 6 30.73 -7.20 7.49
C PRO A 6 31.48 -6.66 6.28
N THR A 7 30.90 -6.85 5.09
CA THR A 7 31.40 -6.20 3.88
C THR A 7 31.12 -4.71 3.93
N THR A 8 31.91 -3.88 3.24
CA THR A 8 31.65 -2.43 3.16
C THR A 8 30.60 -2.12 2.10
N PHE A 9 29.68 -1.20 2.42
CA PHE A 9 28.67 -0.74 1.48
C PHE A 9 29.31 -0.07 0.26
N VAL A 10 28.83 -0.43 -0.93
CA VAL A 10 29.26 0.17 -2.19
C VAL A 10 28.08 0.96 -2.76
N PRO A 11 28.20 2.28 -2.93
CA PRO A 11 27.14 3.09 -3.52
C PRO A 11 26.72 2.54 -4.89
N PRO A 12 25.42 2.38 -5.13
CA PRO A 12 24.91 1.82 -6.37
C PRO A 12 25.21 2.75 -7.56
N LYS A 13 25.68 2.14 -8.66
CA LYS A 13 25.93 2.85 -9.93
C LYS A 13 24.67 2.87 -10.77
N LEU A 14 24.07 4.05 -10.89
CA LEU A 14 22.85 4.24 -11.67
C LEU A 14 23.15 4.31 -13.17
N SER A 15 22.44 3.53 -13.98
CA SER A 15 22.54 3.58 -15.44
C SER A 15 21.83 4.79 -16.06
N SER A 16 20.89 5.38 -15.33
CA SER A 16 20.17 6.60 -15.71
C SER A 16 19.71 7.36 -14.47
N LYS A 17 19.38 8.65 -14.61
CA LYS A 17 18.85 9.45 -13.49
C LYS A 17 17.38 9.08 -13.21
N PRO A 18 17.05 8.47 -12.06
CA PRO A 18 15.67 8.20 -11.67
C PRO A 18 14.96 9.49 -11.23
N LEU A 19 13.64 9.42 -11.12
CA LEU A 19 12.82 10.54 -10.65
C LEU A 19 13.04 10.84 -9.16
N PHE A 20 13.29 9.79 -8.39
CA PHE A 20 13.58 9.83 -6.98
C PHE A 20 14.51 8.66 -6.70
N PHE A 21 15.54 8.89 -5.89
CA PHE A 21 16.44 7.85 -5.43
C PHE A 21 17.07 8.26 -4.12
N ASP A 22 16.97 7.37 -3.15
CA ASP A 22 17.60 7.53 -1.85
C ASP A 22 18.03 6.15 -1.36
N TYR A 23 19.32 6.04 -1.04
CA TYR A 23 19.94 4.87 -0.41
C TYR A 23 20.46 5.23 0.99
N PHE A 24 19.93 6.32 1.57
CA PHE A 24 20.13 6.76 2.94
C PHE A 24 21.58 6.98 3.36
N SER A 25 22.43 7.43 2.44
CA SER A 25 23.86 7.72 2.67
C SER A 25 24.21 8.65 3.84
N ARG A 26 23.22 9.39 4.38
CA ARG A 26 23.40 10.43 5.40
C ARG A 26 22.31 10.37 6.45
N THR A 27 22.73 10.28 7.70
CA THR A 27 21.85 10.21 8.87
C THR A 27 21.15 11.53 9.20
N ASP A 28 21.68 12.66 8.71
CA ASP A 28 21.21 14.01 9.02
C ASP A 28 20.19 14.59 8.01
N THR A 29 19.52 13.71 7.25
CA THR A 29 18.60 14.10 6.16
C THR A 29 17.13 14.14 6.57
N ILE A 30 16.76 13.57 7.73
CA ILE A 30 15.46 13.79 8.36
C ILE A 30 15.31 15.27 8.75
N GLY A 31 14.15 15.86 8.44
CA GLY A 31 13.87 17.29 8.58
C GLY A 31 14.40 18.15 7.42
N LYS A 32 15.17 17.58 6.48
CA LYS A 32 15.70 18.29 5.30
C LYS A 32 15.13 17.70 4.01
N ARG A 33 15.43 16.43 3.75
CA ARG A 33 15.00 15.67 2.56
C ARG A 33 13.71 14.89 2.83
N TRP A 34 13.69 14.24 3.99
CA TRP A 34 12.58 13.46 4.51
C TRP A 34 11.93 14.25 5.63
N ILE A 35 10.67 14.62 5.44
CA ILE A 35 9.93 15.48 6.37
C ILE A 35 8.97 14.60 7.16
N PRO A 36 9.19 14.39 8.48
CA PRO A 36 8.24 13.70 9.33
C PRO A 36 6.95 14.51 9.43
N SER A 37 5.82 13.83 9.39
CA SER A 37 4.54 14.45 9.67
C SER A 37 4.42 14.81 11.15
N THR A 38 3.68 15.88 11.42
CA THR A 38 3.23 16.29 12.75
C THR A 38 1.70 16.34 12.82
N ALA A 39 1.03 15.79 11.81
CA ALA A 39 -0.41 15.79 11.67
C ALA A 39 -1.11 14.98 12.78
N LYS A 40 -2.43 15.16 12.87
CA LYS A 40 -3.30 14.38 13.74
C LYS A 40 -4.42 13.77 12.92
N LYS A 41 -4.61 12.48 13.07
CA LYS A 41 -5.74 11.73 12.52
C LYS A 41 -7.02 12.12 13.25
N ASP A 42 -8.05 12.45 12.49
CA ASP A 42 -9.39 12.71 13.04
C ASP A 42 -10.09 11.39 13.41
N GLY A 43 -10.91 11.41 14.46
CA GLY A 43 -11.82 10.29 14.78
C GLY A 43 -11.16 9.09 15.46
N VAL A 44 -9.93 9.25 15.98
CA VAL A 44 -9.27 8.25 16.84
C VAL A 44 -8.93 8.87 18.19
N GLU A 45 -8.65 8.04 19.20
CA GLU A 45 -8.33 8.50 20.55
C GLU A 45 -7.12 9.45 20.53
N ALA A 46 -7.17 10.50 21.37
CA ALA A 46 -6.17 11.57 21.36
C ALA A 46 -4.72 11.09 21.58
N GLU A 47 -4.55 9.94 22.23
CA GLU A 47 -3.25 9.31 22.51
C GLU A 47 -2.61 8.67 21.26
N ILE A 48 -3.43 8.12 20.36
CA ILE A 48 -2.97 7.49 19.10
C ILE A 48 -3.23 8.37 17.87
N ALA A 49 -3.95 9.47 18.00
CA ALA A 49 -4.28 10.38 16.89
C ALA A 49 -3.06 11.00 16.23
N LYS A 50 -1.95 11.17 16.94
CA LYS A 50 -0.81 11.93 16.44
C LYS A 50 0.10 11.03 15.60
N TYR A 51 0.55 11.57 14.46
CA TYR A 51 1.69 11.00 13.73
C TYR A 51 2.98 11.39 14.45
N ASN A 52 3.24 10.76 15.59
CA ASN A 52 4.39 11.05 16.47
C ASN A 52 5.40 9.90 16.55
N GLY A 53 5.29 8.94 15.64
CA GLY A 53 6.25 7.87 15.50
C GLY A 53 7.67 8.38 15.19
N LYS A 54 8.68 7.80 15.82
CA LYS A 54 10.08 8.22 15.63
C LYS A 54 10.72 7.50 14.44
N TRP A 55 11.39 8.29 13.62
CA TRP A 55 12.18 7.86 12.48
C TRP A 55 13.65 8.12 12.75
N GLU A 56 14.51 7.24 12.25
CA GLU A 56 15.96 7.36 12.29
C GLU A 56 16.53 6.92 10.95
N ILE A 57 17.60 7.55 10.48
CA ILE A 57 18.43 6.97 9.43
C ILE A 57 19.70 6.45 10.08
N GLY A 58 19.95 5.16 9.96
CA GLY A 58 21.03 4.50 10.67
C GLY A 58 21.24 3.07 10.21
N ALA A 59 22.16 2.37 10.89
CA ALA A 59 22.44 0.97 10.62
C ALA A 59 21.30 0.07 11.15
N PRO A 60 21.04 -1.06 10.48
CA PRO A 60 20.18 -2.11 11.03
C PRO A 60 20.72 -2.66 12.34
N SER A 61 19.88 -3.32 13.12
CA SER A 61 20.29 -3.91 14.41
C SER A 61 21.39 -4.97 14.22
N GLU A 62 21.31 -5.74 13.13
CA GLU A 62 22.36 -6.67 12.70
C GLU A 62 23.04 -6.17 11.43
N VAL A 63 24.29 -5.73 11.55
CA VAL A 63 25.04 -5.15 10.44
C VAL A 63 25.63 -6.23 9.55
N SER A 64 24.94 -6.54 8.46
CA SER A 64 25.47 -7.40 7.40
C SER A 64 26.42 -6.65 6.45
N ILE A 65 26.15 -5.37 6.20
CA ILE A 65 26.93 -4.51 5.32
C ILE A 65 27.25 -3.20 6.07
N GLN A 66 28.54 -2.94 6.30
CA GLN A 66 29.02 -1.77 7.01
C GLN A 66 28.74 -0.49 6.20
N GLY A 67 27.99 0.44 6.79
CA GLY A 67 27.62 1.71 6.16
C GLY A 67 26.41 1.64 5.24
N ASP A 68 25.72 0.50 5.21
CA ASP A 68 24.40 0.38 4.60
C ASP A 68 23.36 0.87 5.62
N PHE A 69 22.82 2.06 5.37
CA PHE A 69 21.85 2.67 6.27
C PHE A 69 20.45 2.54 5.70
N GLY A 70 19.48 2.43 6.59
CA GLY A 70 18.07 2.41 6.26
C GLY A 70 17.31 3.52 6.98
N LEU A 71 16.10 3.81 6.50
CA LEU A 71 15.12 4.59 7.23
C LEU A 71 14.35 3.67 8.18
N ILE A 72 14.61 3.81 9.48
CA ILE A 72 14.19 2.90 10.52
C ILE A 72 13.05 3.50 11.34
N VAL A 73 12.05 2.68 11.63
CA VAL A 73 10.97 2.96 12.58
C VAL A 73 11.39 2.53 13.98
N ARG A 74 11.44 3.45 14.95
CA ARG A 74 11.97 3.17 16.31
C ARG A 74 10.92 3.05 17.42
N THR A 75 9.67 3.41 17.16
CA THR A 75 8.60 3.39 18.17
C THR A 75 7.49 2.44 17.78
N LYS A 76 7.17 1.49 18.66
CA LYS A 76 6.04 0.56 18.51
C LYS A 76 4.70 1.26 18.75
N ALA A 77 3.62 0.72 18.18
CA ALA A 77 2.23 1.14 18.44
C ALA A 77 1.98 2.65 18.32
N ARG A 78 2.54 3.28 17.28
CA ARG A 78 2.30 4.69 16.93
C ARG A 78 2.00 4.79 15.44
N HIS A 79 1.37 5.90 15.04
CA HIS A 79 1.23 6.23 13.63
C HIS A 79 2.51 6.92 13.14
N HIS A 80 2.99 6.47 11.99
CA HIS A 80 4.18 7.00 11.34
C HIS A 80 3.81 7.54 9.98
N ALA A 81 4.31 8.73 9.69
CA ALA A 81 4.27 9.30 8.36
C ALA A 81 5.53 10.15 8.17
N ILE A 82 6.22 9.90 7.06
CA ILE A 82 7.37 10.66 6.61
C ILE A 82 7.29 10.72 5.09
N ALA A 83 7.61 11.87 4.52
CA ALA A 83 7.46 12.09 3.10
C ALA A 83 8.64 12.87 2.52
N ALA A 84 8.93 12.62 1.26
CA ALA A 84 10.02 13.26 0.54
C ALA A 84 9.52 13.66 -0.86
N LYS A 85 9.72 14.92 -1.24
CA LYS A 85 9.28 15.44 -2.55
C LYS A 85 10.08 14.81 -3.69
N MET A 86 9.45 14.42 -4.78
CA MET A 86 10.14 13.97 -6.00
C MET A 86 10.77 15.15 -6.76
N ASP A 87 11.77 14.89 -7.60
CA ASP A 87 12.43 15.95 -8.39
C ASP A 87 11.46 16.70 -9.31
N LYS A 88 10.44 16.00 -9.81
CA LYS A 88 9.35 16.54 -10.64
C LYS A 88 8.10 15.67 -10.53
N PRO A 89 6.91 16.17 -10.92
CA PRO A 89 5.73 15.33 -11.06
C PRO A 89 5.92 14.22 -12.09
N PHE A 90 5.27 13.08 -11.86
CA PHE A 90 5.22 11.97 -12.81
C PHE A 90 3.89 11.95 -13.55
N GLY A 91 3.94 11.84 -14.87
CA GLY A 91 2.76 11.67 -15.72
C GLY A 91 2.70 10.27 -16.34
N PHE A 92 1.55 9.62 -16.26
CA PHE A 92 1.34 8.22 -16.65
C PHE A 92 1.18 7.98 -18.16
N ALA A 93 1.01 9.02 -18.96
CA ALA A 93 0.58 8.87 -20.36
C ALA A 93 1.65 8.34 -21.33
N LYS A 94 2.94 8.50 -21.02
CA LYS A 94 4.02 8.29 -22.01
C LYS A 94 5.07 7.27 -21.61
N LYS A 95 5.26 7.04 -20.31
CA LYS A 95 6.35 6.22 -19.78
C LYS A 95 5.81 5.31 -18.69
N PRO A 96 6.36 4.09 -18.57
CA PRO A 96 6.05 3.25 -17.44
C PRO A 96 6.55 3.90 -16.14
N LEU A 97 5.76 3.74 -15.08
CA LEU A 97 6.19 4.00 -13.72
C LEU A 97 6.84 2.73 -13.17
N VAL A 98 8.02 2.88 -12.58
CA VAL A 98 8.65 1.83 -11.79
C VAL A 98 8.89 2.38 -10.39
N VAL A 99 8.39 1.67 -9.38
CA VAL A 99 8.63 1.95 -7.96
C VAL A 99 9.23 0.71 -7.35
N GLN A 100 10.37 0.88 -6.69
CA GLN A 100 11.08 -0.23 -6.07
C GLN A 100 11.68 0.24 -4.75
N TYR A 101 11.53 -0.57 -3.71
CA TYR A 101 12.11 -0.32 -2.39
C TYR A 101 12.19 -1.61 -1.59
N GLU A 102 12.99 -1.57 -0.53
CA GLU A 102 13.24 -2.71 0.35
C GLU A 102 12.58 -2.47 1.71
N VAL A 103 12.08 -3.55 2.31
CA VAL A 103 11.57 -3.55 3.69
C VAL A 103 12.14 -4.77 4.41
N GLN A 104 12.62 -4.55 5.62
CA GLN A 104 13.04 -5.58 6.54
C GLN A 104 12.24 -5.46 7.84
N TYR A 105 11.66 -6.58 8.29
CA TYR A 105 11.01 -6.67 9.60
C TYR A 105 11.95 -7.36 10.58
N GLU A 106 12.90 -6.62 11.15
CA GLU A 106 13.96 -7.18 12.01
C GLU A 106 13.42 -8.01 13.18
N GLU A 107 12.30 -7.60 13.78
CA GLU A 107 11.65 -8.29 14.91
C GLU A 107 10.44 -9.14 14.49
N GLY A 108 10.20 -9.28 13.18
CA GLY A 108 8.94 -9.77 12.64
C GLY A 108 7.83 -8.70 12.71
N GLN A 109 6.65 -9.01 12.17
CA GLN A 109 5.52 -8.07 12.10
C GLN A 109 4.21 -8.71 12.53
N GLU A 110 3.64 -8.25 13.65
CA GLU A 110 2.33 -8.71 14.12
C GLU A 110 1.18 -7.92 13.48
N CYS A 111 1.19 -6.59 13.63
CA CYS A 111 0.26 -5.69 12.97
C CYS A 111 0.90 -4.33 12.63
N GLY A 112 1.07 -4.05 11.34
CA GLY A 112 1.76 -2.88 10.81
C GLY A 112 1.96 -2.94 9.30
N GLY A 113 2.04 -1.75 8.69
CA GLY A 113 2.26 -1.57 7.26
C GLY A 113 3.68 -1.12 6.95
N GLY A 114 4.26 -1.69 5.90
CA GLY A 114 5.53 -1.26 5.29
C GLY A 114 5.31 -0.64 3.90
N TYR A 115 4.10 -0.19 3.59
CA TYR A 115 3.74 0.37 2.30
C TYR A 115 4.11 1.85 2.16
N LEU A 116 4.28 2.28 0.91
CA LEU A 116 4.42 3.69 0.54
C LEU A 116 3.14 4.23 -0.11
N LYS A 117 3.01 5.55 -0.12
CA LYS A 117 2.00 6.27 -0.90
C LYS A 117 2.69 7.25 -1.83
N LEU A 118 2.38 7.17 -3.13
CA LEU A 118 2.71 8.21 -4.09
C LEU A 118 1.65 9.31 -4.00
N LEU A 119 2.04 10.43 -3.39
CA LEU A 119 1.13 11.56 -3.16
C LEU A 119 0.71 12.19 -4.50
N SER A 120 -0.54 12.67 -4.56
CA SER A 120 -1.04 13.40 -5.72
C SER A 120 -0.38 14.77 -5.80
N GLU A 121 -0.21 15.29 -7.02
CA GLU A 121 0.32 16.65 -7.23
C GLU A 121 -0.48 17.68 -6.43
N GLY A 122 0.25 18.59 -5.77
CA GLY A 122 -0.25 19.59 -4.82
C GLY A 122 -0.21 19.14 -3.35
N ALA A 123 -0.20 17.84 -3.04
CA ALA A 123 -0.11 17.36 -1.67
C ALA A 123 1.30 17.55 -1.07
N GLU A 124 2.31 17.70 -1.92
CA GLU A 124 3.70 17.90 -1.54
C GLU A 124 4.01 19.29 -0.97
N GLU A 125 3.07 20.24 -1.07
CA GLU A 125 3.24 21.61 -0.57
C GLU A 125 3.26 21.68 0.97
N ASN A 126 2.70 20.68 1.66
CA ASN A 126 2.74 20.61 3.13
C ASN A 126 3.04 19.18 3.62
N LEU A 127 4.28 18.73 3.42
CA LEU A 127 4.73 17.39 3.83
C LEU A 127 4.63 17.15 5.35
N ALA A 128 4.76 18.21 6.17
CA ALA A 128 4.63 18.12 7.62
C ALA A 128 3.18 17.84 8.08
N ALA A 129 2.20 17.96 7.18
CA ALA A 129 0.79 17.66 7.43
C ALA A 129 0.31 16.34 6.77
N VAL A 130 1.24 15.51 6.27
CA VAL A 130 0.87 14.23 5.63
C VAL A 130 0.22 13.28 6.64
N GLN A 131 -0.91 12.72 6.26
CA GLN A 131 -1.72 11.81 7.09
C GLN A 131 -2.47 10.81 6.20
N ASP A 132 -3.34 10.00 6.81
CA ASP A 132 -4.11 8.95 6.16
C ASP A 132 -5.01 9.48 5.04
N LYS A 133 -5.61 10.66 5.26
CA LYS A 133 -6.51 11.33 4.30
C LYS A 133 -5.78 12.15 3.23
N THR A 134 -4.46 12.31 3.33
CA THR A 134 -3.70 13.11 2.35
C THR A 134 -3.91 12.54 0.94
N PRO A 135 -4.21 13.38 -0.07
CA PRO A 135 -4.39 12.94 -1.44
C PRO A 135 -3.17 12.16 -1.96
N TYR A 136 -3.44 10.95 -2.45
CA TYR A 136 -2.44 10.06 -3.04
C TYR A 136 -3.02 9.46 -4.31
N THR A 137 -2.15 9.04 -5.23
CA THR A 137 -2.53 8.42 -6.50
C THR A 137 -2.35 6.91 -6.46
N ILE A 138 -1.26 6.43 -5.85
CA ILE A 138 -0.95 5.00 -5.71
C ILE A 138 -0.54 4.70 -4.27
N MET A 139 -1.08 3.65 -3.68
CA MET A 139 -0.54 3.03 -2.47
C MET A 139 0.00 1.66 -2.84
N PHE A 140 1.23 1.36 -2.43
CA PHE A 140 1.92 0.13 -2.81
C PHE A 140 2.79 -0.38 -1.67
N GLY A 141 2.67 -1.67 -1.35
CA GLY A 141 3.61 -2.35 -0.46
C GLY A 141 3.01 -3.35 0.53
N PRO A 142 3.85 -3.96 1.39
CA PRO A 142 3.42 -4.97 2.35
C PRO A 142 2.61 -4.35 3.50
N ASP A 143 1.62 -5.10 3.95
CA ASP A 143 0.81 -4.80 5.11
C ASP A 143 0.39 -6.11 5.77
N LYS A 144 0.62 -6.22 7.07
CA LYS A 144 0.24 -7.40 7.85
C LYS A 144 -0.50 -6.97 9.08
N CYS A 145 -1.59 -7.67 9.39
CA CYS A 145 -2.23 -7.57 10.68
C CYS A 145 -2.80 -8.93 11.10
N GLY A 146 -2.30 -9.45 12.22
CA GLY A 146 -2.59 -10.80 12.68
C GLY A 146 -2.09 -11.85 11.68
N ALA A 147 -2.94 -12.82 11.36
CA ALA A 147 -2.63 -13.89 10.41
C ALA A 147 -2.71 -13.45 8.93
N THR A 148 -3.17 -12.24 8.64
CA THR A 148 -3.38 -11.76 7.27
C THR A 148 -2.24 -10.85 6.85
N GLY A 149 -1.45 -11.29 5.87
CA GLY A 149 -0.45 -10.49 5.16
C GLY A 149 -0.87 -10.26 3.71
N LYS A 150 -0.68 -9.03 3.21
CA LYS A 150 -1.03 -8.60 1.85
C LYS A 150 0.05 -7.70 1.29
N VAL A 151 0.17 -7.65 -0.03
CA VAL A 151 0.94 -6.61 -0.72
C VAL A 151 -0.07 -5.74 -1.46
N HIS A 152 -0.41 -4.61 -0.85
CA HIS A 152 -1.39 -3.68 -1.41
C HIS A 152 -0.89 -3.10 -2.71
N LEU A 153 -1.80 -3.00 -3.67
CA LEU A 153 -1.69 -2.10 -4.81
C LEU A 153 -3.06 -1.45 -4.97
N ILE A 154 -3.13 -0.17 -4.62
CA ILE A 154 -4.37 0.61 -4.64
C ILE A 154 -4.14 1.82 -5.52
N PHE A 155 -5.03 2.00 -6.49
CA PHE A 155 -5.08 3.18 -7.34
C PHE A 155 -6.24 4.07 -6.87
N ARG A 156 -5.97 5.36 -6.68
CA ARG A 156 -7.01 6.33 -6.38
C ARG A 156 -7.30 7.12 -7.65
N TYR A 157 -8.52 7.02 -8.15
CA TYR A 157 -8.92 7.64 -9.41
C TYR A 157 -10.07 8.62 -9.19
N LYS A 158 -9.95 9.80 -9.80
CA LYS A 158 -11.00 10.80 -9.82
C LYS A 158 -11.85 10.64 -11.07
N ASN A 159 -13.13 10.38 -10.90
CA ASN A 159 -14.06 10.29 -12.00
C ASN A 159 -14.27 11.68 -12.64
N PRO A 160 -14.01 11.84 -13.95
CA PRO A 160 -14.10 13.14 -14.61
C PRO A 160 -15.54 13.65 -14.77
N LYS A 161 -16.57 12.79 -14.66
CA LYS A 161 -17.97 13.16 -14.86
C LYS A 161 -18.63 13.71 -13.59
N ASN A 162 -18.47 13.03 -12.46
CA ASN A 162 -19.12 13.39 -11.19
C ASN A 162 -18.13 13.94 -10.14
N GLY A 163 -16.83 13.88 -10.41
CA GLY A 163 -15.79 14.33 -9.49
C GLY A 163 -15.55 13.43 -8.28
N SER A 164 -16.21 12.27 -8.18
CA SER A 164 -15.97 11.31 -7.08
C SER A 164 -14.55 10.79 -7.14
N ILE A 165 -13.99 10.49 -5.97
CA ILE A 165 -12.65 9.92 -5.86
C ILE A 165 -12.77 8.61 -5.11
N ASP A 166 -12.50 7.52 -5.82
CA ASP A 166 -12.69 6.17 -5.34
C ASP A 166 -11.35 5.42 -5.34
N GLU A 167 -11.22 4.45 -4.44
CA GLU A 167 -10.07 3.57 -4.32
C GLU A 167 -10.33 2.25 -5.03
N TYR A 168 -9.36 1.83 -5.84
CA TYR A 168 -9.44 0.66 -6.71
C TYR A 168 -8.29 -0.28 -6.38
N HIS A 169 -8.63 -1.48 -5.91
CA HIS A 169 -7.68 -2.43 -5.34
C HIS A 169 -7.33 -3.52 -6.34
N ALA A 170 -6.05 -3.82 -6.50
CA ALA A 170 -5.62 -5.01 -7.21
C ALA A 170 -6.00 -6.27 -6.41
N LYS A 171 -6.49 -7.30 -7.11
CA LYS A 171 -6.82 -8.59 -6.51
C LYS A 171 -5.57 -9.19 -5.85
N GLN A 172 -5.72 -9.57 -4.58
CA GLN A 172 -4.66 -10.23 -3.84
C GLN A 172 -4.56 -11.70 -4.28
N PRO A 173 -3.35 -12.26 -4.39
CA PRO A 173 -3.18 -13.70 -4.60
C PRO A 173 -3.66 -14.45 -3.35
N SER A 174 -4.19 -15.66 -3.55
CA SER A 174 -4.70 -16.50 -2.45
C SER A 174 -3.61 -16.94 -1.46
N ASN A 175 -2.36 -17.02 -1.93
CA ASN A 175 -1.20 -17.30 -1.11
C ASN A 175 -0.04 -16.41 -1.57
N ILE A 176 0.27 -15.39 -0.77
CA ILE A 176 1.38 -14.47 -1.04
C ILE A 176 2.70 -14.96 -0.44
N GLY A 177 2.67 -16.07 0.32
CA GLY A 177 3.77 -16.50 1.19
C GLY A 177 3.67 -15.79 2.54
N SER A 178 3.44 -16.54 3.61
CA SER A 178 3.32 -16.00 4.98
C SER A 178 4.66 -15.57 5.60
N THR A 179 5.77 -15.69 4.87
CA THR A 179 7.12 -15.60 5.44
C THR A 179 7.73 -14.21 5.39
N TYR A 180 7.34 -13.35 4.42
CA TYR A 180 7.97 -12.04 4.20
C TYR A 180 7.93 -11.08 5.40
N TRP A 181 7.09 -11.38 6.39
CA TRP A 181 6.91 -10.58 7.59
C TRP A 181 7.60 -11.16 8.82
N ASP A 182 8.00 -12.43 8.80
CA ASP A 182 8.46 -13.16 9.98
C ASP A 182 9.78 -13.90 9.77
N ASP A 183 10.36 -13.86 8.56
CA ASP A 183 11.66 -14.50 8.29
C ASP A 183 12.87 -13.59 8.57
N HIS A 184 12.62 -12.36 9.01
CA HIS A 184 13.61 -11.34 9.40
C HIS A 184 14.55 -10.89 8.26
N HIS A 185 14.27 -11.26 7.01
CA HIS A 185 15.08 -10.86 5.86
C HIS A 185 14.60 -9.54 5.25
N THR A 186 15.50 -8.93 4.49
CA THR A 186 15.18 -7.80 3.62
C THR A 186 14.52 -8.33 2.35
N HIS A 187 13.33 -7.82 2.04
CA HIS A 187 12.59 -8.15 0.82
C HIS A 187 12.47 -6.96 -0.10
N LEU A 188 12.62 -7.21 -1.40
CA LEU A 188 12.54 -6.21 -2.45
C LEU A 188 11.15 -6.17 -3.06
N TYR A 189 10.44 -5.05 -2.91
CA TYR A 189 9.11 -4.84 -3.47
C TYR A 189 9.20 -3.98 -4.73
N THR A 190 8.67 -4.49 -5.85
CA THR A 190 8.70 -3.79 -7.14
C THR A 190 7.30 -3.68 -7.73
N LEU A 191 6.91 -2.46 -8.10
CA LEU A 191 5.72 -2.14 -8.87
C LEU A 191 6.13 -1.60 -10.24
N VAL A 192 5.53 -2.13 -11.29
CA VAL A 192 5.59 -1.58 -12.65
C VAL A 192 4.17 -1.26 -13.11
N VAL A 193 3.96 -0.05 -13.62
CA VAL A 193 2.69 0.39 -14.23
C VAL A 193 2.99 0.95 -15.61
N ASN A 194 2.44 0.31 -16.64
CA ASN A 194 2.64 0.69 -18.03
C ASN A 194 1.59 1.73 -18.49
N PRO A 195 1.90 2.54 -19.52
CA PRO A 195 0.96 3.53 -20.06
C PRO A 195 -0.36 2.95 -20.61
N ASP A 196 -0.37 1.67 -20.97
CA ASP A 196 -1.56 0.93 -21.43
C ASP A 196 -2.45 0.43 -20.28
N GLY A 197 -2.08 0.75 -19.02
CA GLY A 197 -2.79 0.33 -17.83
C GLY A 197 -2.41 -1.06 -17.33
N ALA A 198 -1.50 -1.79 -18.00
CA ALA A 198 -0.98 -3.03 -17.47
C ALA A 198 -0.09 -2.77 -16.25
N PHE A 199 -0.22 -3.58 -15.20
CA PHE A 199 0.61 -3.48 -14.00
C PHE A 199 1.10 -4.83 -13.54
N THR A 200 2.26 -4.84 -12.87
CA THR A 200 2.84 -6.02 -12.22
C THR A 200 3.41 -5.65 -10.87
N VAL A 201 3.22 -6.53 -9.89
CA VAL A 201 3.88 -6.48 -8.59
C VAL A 201 4.77 -7.71 -8.44
N SER A 202 6.01 -7.49 -8.04
CA SER A 202 6.98 -8.53 -7.73
C SER A 202 7.56 -8.35 -6.34
N VAL A 203 7.83 -9.47 -5.67
CA VAL A 203 8.60 -9.54 -4.42
C VAL A 203 9.82 -10.39 -4.70
N ASP A 204 11.01 -9.89 -4.39
CA ASP A 204 12.30 -10.54 -4.68
C ASP A 204 12.42 -10.98 -6.14
N GLN A 205 11.99 -10.10 -7.05
CA GLN A 205 11.95 -10.32 -8.51
C GLN A 205 10.99 -11.43 -8.96
N LYS A 206 10.23 -12.05 -8.05
CA LYS A 206 9.17 -13.00 -8.36
C LYS A 206 7.84 -12.27 -8.49
N GLN A 207 7.22 -12.32 -9.67
CA GLN A 207 5.90 -11.73 -9.90
C GLN A 207 4.84 -12.45 -9.06
N ILE A 208 4.06 -11.66 -8.30
CA ILE A 208 2.97 -12.14 -7.44
C ILE A 208 1.60 -11.58 -7.84
N ILE A 209 1.56 -10.42 -8.51
CA ILE A 209 0.32 -9.80 -9.01
C ILE A 209 0.58 -9.32 -10.43
N SER A 210 -0.37 -9.54 -11.33
CA SER A 210 -0.39 -8.94 -12.67
C SER A 210 -1.84 -8.70 -13.09
N GLY A 211 -2.09 -7.61 -13.81
CA GLY A 211 -3.41 -7.30 -14.33
C GLY A 211 -3.42 -5.99 -15.13
N ASN A 212 -4.61 -5.52 -15.47
CA ASN A 212 -4.83 -4.23 -16.10
C ASN A 212 -5.77 -3.37 -15.24
N MET A 213 -5.44 -2.08 -15.11
CA MET A 213 -6.19 -1.13 -14.29
C MET A 213 -7.67 -1.08 -14.67
N LEU A 214 -8.01 -1.19 -15.95
CA LEU A 214 -9.39 -1.03 -16.42
C LEU A 214 -10.29 -2.24 -16.15
N THR A 215 -9.72 -3.43 -15.99
CA THR A 215 -10.46 -4.70 -15.98
C THR A 215 -10.32 -5.50 -14.70
N ASP A 216 -9.17 -5.39 -14.01
CA ASP A 216 -8.82 -6.32 -12.94
C ASP A 216 -8.89 -5.73 -11.53
N LEU A 217 -9.15 -4.43 -11.41
CA LEU A 217 -9.31 -3.75 -10.12
C LEU A 217 -10.71 -3.98 -9.52
N VAL A 218 -10.77 -3.87 -8.19
CA VAL A 218 -11.99 -4.01 -7.40
C VAL A 218 -12.17 -2.75 -6.54
N PRO A 219 -13.32 -2.06 -6.60
CA PRO A 219 -14.44 -2.27 -7.54
C PRO A 219 -14.02 -2.07 -9.00
N SER A 220 -14.84 -2.48 -9.97
CA SER A 220 -14.53 -2.20 -11.38
C SER A 220 -14.58 -0.69 -11.66
N LEU A 221 -13.61 -0.18 -12.44
CA LEU A 221 -13.63 1.20 -12.95
C LEU A 221 -14.80 1.46 -13.91
N GLN A 222 -15.26 0.40 -14.58
CA GLN A 222 -16.44 0.48 -15.41
C GLN A 222 -17.68 0.27 -14.54
N PRO A 223 -18.69 1.15 -14.63
CA PRO A 223 -19.96 0.92 -13.97
C PRO A 223 -20.51 -0.44 -14.42
N PRO A 224 -21.28 -1.14 -13.56
CA PRO A 224 -21.97 -2.37 -13.94
C PRO A 224 -22.72 -2.17 -15.26
N LYS A 225 -22.63 -3.15 -16.17
CA LYS A 225 -23.39 -3.11 -17.44
C LYS A 225 -24.89 -3.10 -17.20
N GLU A 226 -25.32 -3.59 -16.04
CA GLU A 226 -26.71 -3.71 -15.62
C GLU A 226 -26.88 -3.01 -14.27
N ILE A 227 -27.92 -2.18 -14.16
CA ILE A 227 -28.38 -1.58 -12.91
C ILE A 227 -29.76 -2.14 -12.60
N ALA A 228 -30.06 -2.42 -11.34
CA ALA A 228 -31.43 -2.74 -10.94
C ALA A 228 -32.32 -1.53 -11.26
N ASP A 229 -33.46 -1.77 -11.91
CA ASP A 229 -34.39 -0.69 -12.25
C ASP A 229 -34.96 -0.11 -10.94
N PRO A 230 -34.71 1.18 -10.64
CA PRO A 230 -35.18 1.80 -9.41
C PRO A 230 -36.71 1.93 -9.33
N THR A 231 -37.40 1.74 -10.46
CA THR A 231 -38.86 1.70 -10.53
C THR A 231 -39.44 0.29 -10.45
N ASP A 232 -38.58 -0.73 -10.42
CA ASP A 232 -39.01 -2.11 -10.25
C ASP A 232 -39.67 -2.29 -8.87
N LYS A 233 -40.89 -2.80 -8.89
CA LYS A 233 -41.66 -3.10 -7.70
C LYS A 233 -42.03 -4.55 -7.77
N LYS A 234 -41.70 -5.26 -6.70
CA LYS A 234 -42.15 -6.63 -6.49
C LYS A 234 -43.67 -6.72 -6.78
N PRO A 235 -44.10 -7.56 -7.73
CA PRO A 235 -45.51 -7.74 -8.05
C PRO A 235 -46.31 -8.15 -6.79
N ALA A 236 -47.58 -7.73 -6.72
CA ALA A 236 -48.42 -7.99 -5.54
C ALA A 236 -48.70 -9.50 -5.33
N ASP A 237 -48.59 -10.30 -6.39
CA ASP A 237 -48.78 -11.74 -6.45
C ASP A 237 -47.48 -12.55 -6.27
N TRP A 238 -46.35 -11.87 -6.03
CA TRP A 238 -45.06 -12.53 -5.88
C TRP A 238 -44.89 -13.15 -4.49
N ASP A 239 -44.87 -14.49 -4.47
CA ASP A 239 -44.74 -15.31 -3.26
C ASP A 239 -43.26 -15.58 -2.91
N ASP A 240 -42.79 -15.08 -1.75
CA ASP A 240 -41.41 -15.31 -1.25
C ASP A 240 -41.31 -16.50 -0.30
N ARG A 241 -42.38 -17.30 -0.13
CA ARG A 241 -42.36 -18.43 0.80
C ARG A 241 -41.49 -19.55 0.26
N TRP A 242 -40.46 -19.91 1.01
CA TRP A 242 -39.61 -21.08 0.75
C TRP A 242 -40.25 -22.40 1.15
N VAL A 243 -41.36 -22.36 1.91
CA VAL A 243 -42.19 -23.52 2.25
C VAL A 243 -43.63 -23.23 1.84
N VAL A 244 -44.20 -24.12 1.03
CA VAL A 244 -45.64 -24.14 0.74
C VAL A 244 -46.34 -24.88 1.86
N ASP A 245 -47.30 -24.23 2.52
CA ASP A 245 -48.17 -24.87 3.50
C ASP A 245 -49.02 -25.92 2.78
N PHE A 246 -48.73 -27.21 3.03
CA PHE A 246 -49.64 -28.27 2.65
C PHE A 246 -50.87 -28.19 3.55
N LEU A 247 -52.05 -28.05 2.94
CA LEU A 247 -53.34 -28.15 3.62
C LEU A 247 -53.34 -29.36 4.57
N LYS A 248 -53.55 -29.10 5.88
CA LYS A 248 -53.72 -30.13 6.90
C LYS A 248 -54.72 -31.18 6.41
N CYS A 249 -54.27 -32.42 6.21
CA CYS A 249 -55.18 -33.56 6.06
C CYS A 249 -56.01 -33.68 7.34
N LEU A 250 -57.30 -33.40 7.24
CA LEU A 250 -58.31 -33.82 8.21
C LEU A 250 -58.38 -35.35 8.17
N TRP A 251 -57.68 -36.02 9.07
CA TRP A 251 -58.03 -37.37 9.47
C TRP A 251 -59.02 -37.27 10.63
N PHE A 252 -60.29 -37.57 10.33
CA PHE A 252 -61.30 -37.88 11.33
C PHE A 252 -60.94 -39.21 12.01
N SER A 253 -60.96 -39.24 13.34
CA SER A 253 -61.28 -40.41 14.16
C SER A 253 -61.99 -39.96 15.42
#